data_AF-A0A412ELI1-F1
#
_entry.id   AF-A0A412ELI1-F1
#
_cell.length_a   1.000
_cell.length_b   1.000
_cell.length_c   1.000
_cell.angle_alpha   90.00
_cell.angle_beta   90.00
_cell.angle_gamma   90.00
#
_symmetry.space_group_name_H-M   'P 1'
#
loop_
_entity.id
_entity.type
_entity.pdbx_description
1 polymer ?
#
loop_
_entity_poly.entity_id
_entity_poly.type
_entity_poly.pdbx_seq_one_letter_code
_entity_poly.pdbx_strand_id
1 'polypeptide(L)' 'MCPVIFVLSRRKFYDLLNNTDGEDFLAYYGERKLILRVAFERYLRNHPKLRRRV' A
#
# COMPACT_ATOMS: atom_id res chain seq x y z
N MET A 1 -6.17 14.86 -6.10
CA MET A 1 -6.40 13.49 -5.58
C MET A 1 -5.32 12.62 -6.23
N CYS A 2 -4.46 11.95 -5.44
CA CYS A 2 -3.10 11.43 -5.77
C CYS A 2 -1.99 12.52 -5.74
N PRO A 3 -0.69 12.22 -5.51
CA PRO A 3 -0.04 11.13 -4.73
C PRO A 3 1.26 11.63 -4.03
N VAL A 4 1.22 12.07 -2.76
CA VAL A 4 2.46 12.55 -2.07
C VAL A 4 2.77 11.77 -0.80
N ILE A 5 1.88 10.88 -0.36
CA ILE A 5 1.95 10.33 1.01
C ILE A 5 2.90 9.13 1.11
N PHE A 6 3.22 8.49 -0.01
CA PHE A 6 4.04 7.27 -0.04
C PHE A 6 5.18 7.38 -1.04
N VAL A 7 6.43 7.20 -0.60
CA VAL A 7 7.66 7.24 -1.42
C VAL A 7 7.78 5.99 -2.32
N LEU A 8 6.65 5.43 -2.75
CA LEU A 8 6.59 4.25 -3.60
C LEU A 8 6.33 4.68 -5.05
N SER A 9 7.06 4.05 -5.98
CA SER A 9 6.71 4.13 -7.39
C SER A 9 5.37 3.45 -7.64
N ARG A 10 4.61 3.93 -8.62
CA ARG A 10 3.34 3.34 -9.05
C ARG A 10 3.43 1.83 -9.29
N ARG A 11 4.53 1.36 -9.90
CA ARG A 11 4.75 -0.08 -10.15
C ARG A 11 4.82 -0.88 -8.85
N LYS A 12 5.74 -0.50 -7.95
CA LYS A 12 5.88 -1.12 -6.62
C LYS A 12 4.57 -1.10 -5.83
N PHE A 13 3.76 -0.07 -6.00
CA PHE A 13 2.47 0.03 -5.33
C PHE A 13 1.46 -1.01 -5.84
N TYR A 14 1.29 -1.15 -7.16
CA TYR A 14 0.42 -2.18 -7.71
C TYR A 14 0.97 -3.60 -7.48
N ASP A 15 2.28 -3.79 -7.57
CA ASP A 15 2.93 -5.06 -7.22
C ASP A 15 2.63 -5.42 -5.77
N LEU A 16 2.72 -4.46 -4.85
CA LEU A 16 2.36 -4.68 -3.45
C LEU A 16 0.90 -5.09 -3.34
N LEU A 17 -0.05 -4.33 -3.91
CA LEU A 17 -1.48 -4.63 -3.84
C LEU A 17 -1.91 -5.97 -4.44
N ASN A 18 -1.14 -6.48 -5.40
CA ASN A 18 -1.38 -7.79 -6.00
C ASN A 18 -0.74 -8.93 -5.21
N ASN A 19 0.31 -8.65 -4.44
CA ASN A 19 1.00 -9.65 -3.61
C ASN A 19 0.56 -9.65 -2.14
N THR A 20 -0.14 -8.60 -1.68
CA THR A 20 -0.71 -8.50 -0.33
C THR A 20 -2.21 -8.66 -0.40
N ASP A 21 -2.67 -9.91 -0.47
CA ASP A 21 -4.08 -10.23 -0.26
C ASP A 21 -4.31 -10.48 1.25
N GLY A 22 -5.29 -9.79 1.82
CA GLY A 22 -5.72 -9.98 3.21
C GLY A 22 -5.01 -9.15 4.29
N GLU A 23 -4.22 -8.14 3.90
CA GLU A 23 -3.62 -7.20 4.87
C GLU A 23 -4.67 -6.25 5.48
N ASP A 24 -4.46 -5.85 6.74
CA ASP A 24 -5.38 -4.99 7.52
C ASP A 24 -5.65 -3.61 6.89
N PHE A 25 -4.80 -3.18 5.96
CA PHE A 25 -4.97 -1.92 5.25
C PHE A 25 -5.80 -2.04 3.98
N LEU A 26 -6.14 -3.26 3.56
CA LEU A 26 -6.89 -3.54 2.34
C LEU A 26 -8.35 -3.87 2.69
N ALA A 27 -9.28 -3.07 2.17
CA ALA A 27 -10.71 -3.32 2.31
C ALA A 27 -11.33 -3.60 0.94
N TYR A 28 -12.30 -4.51 0.88
CA TYR A 28 -12.99 -4.85 -0.36
C TYR A 28 -14.40 -4.26 -0.33
N TYR A 29 -14.71 -3.44 -1.34
CA TYR A 29 -16.04 -2.89 -1.56
C TYR A 29 -16.56 -3.38 -2.91
N GLY A 30 -17.23 -4.54 -2.89
CA GLY A 30 -17.56 -5.30 -4.09
C GLY A 30 -16.29 -5.68 -4.85
N GLU A 31 -16.21 -5.28 -6.12
CA GLU A 31 -15.05 -5.52 -7.00
C GLU A 31 -13.90 -4.53 -6.79
N ARG A 32 -14.06 -3.52 -5.92
CA ARG A 32 -13.04 -2.47 -5.71
C ARG A 32 -12.21 -2.75 -4.46
N LYS A 33 -10.90 -2.70 -4.61
CA LYS A 33 -9.94 -2.66 -3.50
C LYS A 33 -9.80 -1.21 -2.99
N LEU A 34 -10.04 -1.00 -1.71
CA LEU A 34 -9.86 0.26 -0.98
C LEU A 34 -8.67 0.14 -0.03
N ILE A 35 -7.99 1.25 0.21
CA ILE A 35 -6.82 1.29 1.11
C ILE A 35 -7.12 2.21 2.28
N LEU A 36 -7.06 1.64 3.48
CA LEU A 36 -7.11 2.39 4.72
C LEU A 36 -5.78 3.09 4.95
N ARG A 37 -5.76 4.40 4.69
CA ARG A 37 -4.55 5.23 4.77
C ARG A 37 -3.77 5.02 6.08
N VAL A 38 -4.44 5.03 7.22
CA VAL A 38 -3.80 4.91 8.55
C VAL A 38 -3.15 3.54 8.74
N ALA A 39 -3.83 2.47 8.37
CA ALA A 39 -3.30 1.11 8.44
C ALA A 39 -2.12 0.93 7.48
N PHE A 40 -2.21 1.50 6.27
CA PHE A 40 -1.14 1.46 5.28
C PHE A 40 0.10 2.26 5.73
N GLU A 41 -0.08 3.41 6.37
CA GLU A 41 1.02 4.16 6.98
C GLU A 41 1.73 3.36 8.08
N ARG A 42 0.99 2.63 8.92
CA ARG A 42 1.56 1.73 9.94
C ARG A 42 2.32 0.57 9.30
N TYR A 43 1.75 -0.05 8.27
CA TYR A 43 2.39 -1.12 7.52
C TYR A 43 3.75 -0.68 6.93
N LEU A 44 3.81 0.50 6.32
CA LEU A 44 5.06 1.04 5.77
C LEU A 44 6.11 1.42 6.83
N ARG A 45 5.68 1.81 8.03
CA ARG A 45 6.60 2.02 9.16
C ARG A 45 7.23 0.71 9.62
N ASN A 46 6.44 -0.36 9.65
CA ASN A 46 6.91 -1.69 10.05
C ASN A 46 7.78 -2.34 8.97
N HIS A 47 7.59 -2.01 7.69
CA HIS A 47 8.30 -2.61 6.55
C HIS A 47 9.25 -1.61 5.85
N PRO A 48 10.35 -1.17 6.49
CA PRO A 48 11.27 -0.17 5.93
C PRO A 48 11.96 -0.62 4.64
N LYS A 49 12.03 -1.93 4.38
CA LYS A 49 12.59 -2.52 3.14
C LYS A 49 11.86 -2.05 1.88
N LEU A 50 10.54 -1.82 1.97
CA LEU A 50 9.72 -1.36 0.85
C LEU A 50 10.03 0.09 0.46
N ARG A 51 10.54 0.89 1.41
CA ARG A 51 10.91 2.30 1.21
C ARG A 51 12.28 2.47 0.54
N ARG A 52 13.06 1.40 0.38
CA ARG A 52 14.38 1.48 -0.24
C ARG A 52 14.26 1.61 -1.75
N ARG A 53 14.70 2.76 -2.26
CA ARG A 53 14.98 2.99 -3.68
C ARG A 53 16.31 2.28 -3.94
N VAL A 54 16.26 1.09 -4.52
CA VAL A 54 17.42 0.48 -5.19
C VAL A 54 17.43 1.06 -6.59
#